data_AF-A0A4Q2Z6F5-F1
#
_entry.id   AF-A0A4Q2Z6F5-F1
#
_cell.length_a   1.000
_cell.length_b   1.000
_cell.length_c   1.000
_cell.angle_alpha   90.00
_cell.angle_beta   90.00
_cell.angle_gamma   90.00
#
_symmetry.space_group_name_H-M   'P 1'
#
loop_
_entity.id
_entity.type
_entity.pdbx_description
1 polymer ?
#
loop_
_entity_poly.entity_id
_entity_poly.type
_entity_poly.pdbx_seq_one_letter_code
_entity_poly.pdbx_strand_id
1 'polypeptide(L)'
;FVFGGFQSPIVYRILPGPSVDSCTMEIIIMPISAEGQSHSRVEPIELGFDERWSDCPALGDSALVFDQDTSNVEAVQAGMRATMRSHTQLSLYQESGIRLLHDTLSHYIGGGVVV
;
A
#
# COMPACT_ATOMS: atom_id res chain seq x y z
N PHE A 1 0.55 -0.40 8.34
CA PHE A 1 1.47 0.74 8.17
C PHE A 1 0.68 1.97 7.74
N VAL A 2 0.98 3.17 8.26
CA VAL A 2 0.30 4.43 7.89
C VAL A 2 1.33 5.39 7.30
N PHE A 3 1.13 5.86 6.06
CA PHE A 3 2.02 6.80 5.38
C PHE A 3 1.28 8.08 5.04
N GLY A 4 1.80 9.23 5.48
CA GLY A 4 1.32 10.54 5.07
C GLY A 4 2.04 11.03 3.82
N GLY A 5 1.31 11.36 2.77
CA GLY A 5 1.89 11.96 1.58
C GLY A 5 2.58 13.29 1.88
N PHE A 6 3.84 13.45 1.45
CA PHE A 6 4.50 14.76 1.51
C PHE A 6 3.86 15.67 0.46
N GLN A 7 3.23 16.77 0.90
CA GLN A 7 2.49 17.72 0.05
C GLN A 7 1.24 17.16 -0.66
N SER A 8 0.79 15.96 -0.30
CA SER A 8 -0.47 15.37 -0.77
C SER A 8 -1.40 15.13 0.42
N PRO A 9 -2.71 15.41 0.30
CA PRO A 9 -3.67 15.13 1.37
C PRO A 9 -3.94 13.63 1.54
N ILE A 10 -3.26 12.75 0.80
CA ILE A 10 -3.52 11.32 0.79
C ILE A 10 -2.71 10.63 1.88
N VAL A 11 -3.39 9.78 2.64
CA VAL A 11 -2.80 8.89 3.63
C VAL A 11 -3.15 7.45 3.29
N TYR A 12 -2.13 6.59 3.25
CA TYR A 12 -2.31 5.17 2.97
C TYR A 12 -2.25 4.38 4.26
N ARG A 13 -3.18 3.44 4.43
CA ARG A 13 -3.14 2.46 5.52
C ARG A 13 -3.28 1.05 4.95
N ILE A 14 -2.29 0.20 5.21
CA ILE A 14 -2.33 -1.22 4.83
C ILE A 14 -2.55 -2.06 6.09
N LEU A 15 -3.61 -2.86 6.07
CA LEU A 15 -4.02 -3.78 7.13
C LEU A 15 -3.87 -5.22 6.65
N PRO A 16 -3.29 -6.13 7.46
CA PRO A 16 -3.24 -7.54 7.11
C PRO A 16 -4.66 -8.12 7.01
N GLY A 17 -4.89 -8.93 5.99
CA GLY A 17 -6.16 -9.63 5.80
C GLY A 17 -6.23 -10.93 6.61
N PRO A 18 -7.31 -11.72 6.43
CA PRO A 18 -7.48 -13.01 7.09
C PRO A 18 -6.47 -14.09 6.64
N SER A 19 -5.79 -13.87 5.51
CA SER A 19 -4.77 -14.78 4.98
C SER A 19 -3.51 -14.04 4.55
N VAL A 20 -2.42 -14.78 4.32
CA VAL A 20 -1.16 -14.23 3.78
C VAL A 20 -1.29 -13.68 2.34
N ASP A 21 -2.39 -13.97 1.66
CA ASP A 21 -2.68 -13.53 0.29
C ASP A 21 -3.63 -12.35 0.22
N SER A 22 -4.04 -11.81 1.37
CA SER A 22 -5.01 -10.73 1.41
C SER A 22 -4.53 -9.62 2.34
N CYS A 23 -4.81 -8.40 1.93
CA CYS A 23 -4.67 -7.22 2.76
C CYS A 23 -5.75 -6.21 2.35
N THR A 24 -6.06 -5.28 3.24
CA THR A 24 -6.92 -4.15 2.93
C THR A 24 -6.04 -2.91 2.83
N MET A 25 -6.07 -2.26 1.67
CA MET A 25 -5.46 -0.95 1.46
C MET A 25 -6.55 0.11 1.57
N GLU A 26 -6.37 1.02 2.51
CA GLU A 26 -7.23 2.19 2.67
C GLU A 26 -6.53 3.44 2.15
N ILE A 27 -7.27 4.22 1.39
CA ILE A 27 -6.87 5.55 0.92
C ILE A 27 -7.72 6.57 1.69
N ILE A 28 -7.08 7.31 2.59
CA ILE A 28 -7.73 8.31 3.42
C ILE A 28 -7.35 9.69 2.87
N ILE A 29 -8.33 10.43 2.38
CA ILE A 29 -8.12 11.80 1.89
C ILE A 29 -8.38 12.76 3.04
N MET A 30 -7.32 13.43 3.52
CA MET A 30 -7.35 14.40 4.61
C MET A 30 -6.93 15.79 4.09
N PRO A 31 -7.82 16.52 3.40
CA PRO A 31 -7.53 17.89 2.99
C PRO A 31 -7.50 18.83 4.19
N ILE A 32 -6.76 19.93 4.06
CA ILE A 32 -6.73 20.99 5.08
C ILE A 32 -8.06 21.76 5.00
N SER A 33 -8.75 21.89 6.14
CA SER A 33 -9.94 22.72 6.23
C SER A 33 -9.58 24.20 6.41
N ALA A 34 -10.47 25.09 5.98
CA ALA A 34 -10.35 26.51 6.30
C ALA A 34 -10.49 26.73 7.82
N GLU A 35 -9.94 27.83 8.32
CA GLU A 35 -10.01 28.16 9.75
C GLU A 35 -11.47 28.26 10.21
N GLY A 36 -11.80 27.55 11.31
CA GLY A 36 -13.15 27.45 11.84
C GLY A 36 -14.11 26.53 11.07
N GLN A 37 -13.66 25.87 9.99
CA GLN A 37 -14.45 24.90 9.23
C GLN A 37 -13.99 23.46 9.49
N SER A 38 -14.93 22.53 9.37
CA SER A 38 -14.68 21.09 9.39
C SER A 38 -15.28 20.45 8.15
N HIS A 39 -14.63 19.39 7.65
CA HIS A 39 -15.20 18.60 6.57
C HIS A 39 -16.40 17.79 7.06
N SER A 40 -17.42 17.67 6.22
CA SER A 40 -18.53 16.76 6.50
C SER A 40 -18.00 15.33 6.56
N ARG A 41 -18.56 14.53 7.48
CA ARG A 41 -18.27 13.11 7.53
C ARG A 41 -18.73 12.47 6.22
N VAL A 42 -17.84 11.68 5.63
CA VAL A 42 -18.14 10.83 4.47
C VAL A 42 -18.15 9.38 4.92
N GLU A 43 -19.06 8.60 4.34
CA GLU A 43 -19.03 7.15 4.51
C GLU A 43 -17.91 6.57 3.64
N PRO A 44 -17.18 5.55 4.11
CA PRO A 44 -16.17 4.87 3.31
C PRO A 44 -16.78 4.24 2.06
N ILE A 45 -16.01 4.27 0.96
CA ILE A 45 -16.30 3.49 -0.24
C ILE A 45 -15.47 2.22 -0.14
N GLU A 46 -16.14 1.08 -0.08
CA GLU A 46 -15.51 -0.23 -0.08
C GLU A 46 -15.47 -0.76 -1.51
N LEU A 47 -14.30 -1.22 -1.95
CA LEU A 47 -14.10 -1.87 -3.23
C LEU A 47 -13.70 -3.33 -2.99
N GLY A 48 -14.33 -4.24 -3.72
CA GLY A 48 -13.96 -5.65 -3.78
C GLY A 48 -12.73 -5.88 -4.65
N PHE A 49 -12.22 -7.12 -4.64
CA PHE A 49 -11.01 -7.50 -5.40
C PHE A 49 -11.18 -7.38 -6.92
N ASP A 50 -12.40 -7.50 -7.44
CA ASP A 50 -12.68 -7.43 -8.88
C ASP A 50 -13.04 -6.00 -9.34
N GLU A 51 -13.12 -5.04 -8.43
CA GLU A 51 -13.46 -3.64 -8.69
C GLU A 51 -12.19 -2.80 -8.84
N ARG A 52 -12.25 -1.78 -9.70
CA ARG A 52 -11.10 -0.91 -9.96
C ARG A 52 -11.17 0.34 -9.11
N TRP A 53 -10.01 0.91 -8.80
CA TRP A 53 -9.94 2.23 -8.19
C TRP A 53 -10.52 3.30 -9.11
N SER A 54 -10.37 3.13 -10.43
CA SER A 54 -10.97 4.01 -11.44
C SER A 54 -12.49 4.00 -11.46
N ASP A 55 -13.14 3.01 -10.86
CA ASP A 55 -14.61 2.99 -10.70
C ASP A 55 -15.06 3.95 -9.59
N CYS A 56 -14.15 4.45 -8.74
CA CYS A 56 -14.42 5.41 -7.67
C CYS A 56 -14.16 6.87 -8.14
N PRO A 57 -15.20 7.67 -8.44
CA PRO A 57 -15.01 9.03 -8.96
C PRO A 57 -14.31 9.97 -7.97
N ALA A 58 -14.36 9.65 -6.67
CA ALA A 58 -13.74 10.47 -5.62
C ALA A 58 -12.21 10.50 -5.69
N LEU A 59 -11.58 9.53 -6.37
CA LEU A 59 -10.13 9.44 -6.51
C LEU A 59 -9.57 10.23 -7.69
N GLY A 60 -10.43 10.70 -8.60
CA GLY A 60 -10.04 11.49 -9.78
C GLY A 60 -8.92 10.83 -10.59
N ASP A 61 -7.99 11.63 -11.08
CA ASP A 61 -6.89 11.16 -11.94
C ASP A 61 -5.92 10.19 -11.23
N SER A 62 -5.85 10.23 -9.89
CA SER A 62 -4.98 9.34 -9.11
C SER A 62 -5.45 7.88 -9.16
N ALA A 63 -6.73 7.65 -9.47
CA ALA A 63 -7.30 6.31 -9.56
C ALA A 63 -6.58 5.41 -10.58
N LEU A 64 -6.14 5.98 -11.71
CA LEU A 64 -5.40 5.24 -12.73
C LEU A 64 -4.01 4.79 -12.25
N VAL A 65 -3.39 5.55 -11.35
CA VAL A 65 -2.09 5.20 -10.76
C VAL A 65 -2.29 4.07 -9.74
N PHE A 66 -3.35 4.13 -8.93
CA PHE A 66 -3.67 3.06 -7.99
C PHE A 66 -4.01 1.74 -8.67
N ASP A 67 -4.72 1.77 -9.81
CA ASP A 67 -4.94 0.58 -10.62
C ASP A 67 -3.63 -0.03 -11.12
N GLN A 68 -2.68 0.80 -11.57
CA GLN A 68 -1.36 0.32 -11.99
C GLN A 68 -0.59 -0.33 -10.84
N ASP A 69 -0.52 0.34 -9.69
CA ASP A 69 0.20 -0.16 -8.51
C ASP A 69 -0.41 -1.47 -7.98
N THR A 70 -1.74 -1.57 -7.94
CA THR A 70 -2.44 -2.78 -7.47
C THR A 70 -2.17 -3.97 -8.39
N SER A 71 -2.19 -3.75 -9.72
CA SER A 71 -1.87 -4.80 -10.69
C SER A 71 -0.43 -5.32 -10.54
N ASN A 72 0.51 -4.45 -10.15
CA ASN A 72 1.89 -4.84 -9.87
C ASN A 72 2.00 -5.72 -8.62
N VAL A 73 1.27 -5.39 -7.54
CA VAL A 73 1.27 -6.17 -6.30
C VAL A 73 0.79 -7.60 -6.54
N GLU A 74 -0.29 -7.76 -7.32
CA GLU A 74 -0.81 -9.07 -7.70
C GLU A 74 0.20 -9.89 -8.51
N ALA A 75 0.81 -9.26 -9.52
CA ALA A 75 1.83 -9.91 -10.35
C ALA A 75 3.06 -10.34 -9.52
N VAL A 76 3.49 -9.51 -8.56
CA VAL A 76 4.59 -9.84 -7.65
C VAL A 76 4.22 -11.02 -6.75
N GLN A 77 3.02 -11.04 -6.16
CA GLN A 77 2.56 -12.16 -5.32
C GLN A 77 2.50 -13.48 -6.11
N ALA A 78 1.95 -13.45 -7.34
CA ALA A 78 1.93 -14.60 -8.22
C ALA A 78 3.35 -15.09 -8.56
N GLY A 79 4.27 -14.17 -8.85
CA GLY A 79 5.68 -14.49 -9.09
C GLY A 79 6.38 -15.10 -7.88
N MET A 80 6.11 -14.60 -6.67
CA MET A 80 6.65 -15.14 -5.42
C MET A 80 6.13 -16.56 -5.12
N ARG A 81 4.93 -16.91 -5.56
CA ARG A 81 4.41 -18.29 -5.45
C ARG A 81 4.98 -19.23 -6.52
N ALA A 82 5.28 -18.70 -7.70
CA ALA A 82 5.75 -19.51 -8.83
C ALA A 82 7.26 -19.74 -8.82
N THR A 83 8.05 -18.88 -8.16
CA THR A 83 9.50 -19.00 -8.14
C THR A 83 9.99 -20.23 -7.37
N MET A 84 11.07 -20.86 -7.86
CA MET A 84 11.78 -21.91 -7.13
C MET A 84 12.79 -21.35 -6.11
N ARG A 85 13.05 -20.05 -6.13
CA ARG A 85 14.00 -19.41 -5.20
C ARG A 85 13.35 -19.26 -3.83
N SER A 86 14.16 -19.48 -2.78
CA SER A 86 13.74 -19.30 -1.39
C SER A 86 13.81 -17.85 -0.90
N HIS A 87 14.26 -16.90 -1.74
CA HIS A 87 14.47 -15.50 -1.38
C HIS A 87 14.15 -14.56 -2.56
N THR A 88 13.86 -13.31 -2.23
CA THR A 88 13.65 -12.22 -3.18
C THR A 88 14.98 -11.55 -3.50
N GLN A 89 15.20 -11.21 -4.77
CA GLN A 89 16.39 -10.46 -5.19
C GLN A 89 16.05 -8.97 -5.29
N LEU A 90 16.82 -8.14 -4.60
CA LEU A 90 16.66 -6.68 -4.62
C LEU A 90 17.83 -6.00 -5.34
N SER A 91 17.54 -4.94 -6.09
CA SER A 91 18.50 -4.08 -6.77
C SER A 91 19.31 -3.24 -5.80
N LEU A 92 20.62 -3.18 -6.02
CA LEU A 92 21.52 -2.38 -5.18
C LEU A 92 21.23 -0.88 -5.26
N TYR A 93 20.76 -0.38 -6.41
CA TYR A 93 20.69 1.06 -6.68
C TYR A 93 19.45 1.76 -6.10
N GLN A 94 18.25 1.16 -6.23
CA GLN A 94 16.99 1.87 -5.90
C GLN A 94 16.14 1.23 -4.78
N GLU A 95 16.59 0.13 -4.17
CA GLU A 95 15.77 -0.62 -3.21
C GLU A 95 16.32 -0.64 -1.78
N SER A 96 17.12 0.37 -1.41
CA SER A 96 17.64 0.50 -0.05
C SER A 96 16.53 0.66 0.99
N GLY A 97 15.44 1.35 0.65
CA GLY A 97 14.27 1.49 1.52
C GLY A 97 13.55 0.17 1.79
N ILE A 98 13.39 -0.67 0.76
CA ILE A 98 12.78 -2.00 0.90
C ILE A 98 13.65 -2.88 1.80
N ARG A 99 14.98 -2.85 1.63
CA ARG A 99 15.91 -3.56 2.51
C ARG A 99 15.80 -3.10 3.97
N LEU A 100 15.76 -1.79 4.21
CA LEU A 100 15.59 -1.23 5.56
C LEU A 100 14.28 -1.69 6.20
N LEU A 101 13.19 -1.72 5.43
CA LEU A 101 11.90 -2.21 5.89
C LEU A 101 11.99 -3.68 6.31
N HIS A 102 12.57 -4.54 5.47
CA HIS A 102 12.75 -5.97 5.79
C HIS A 102 13.65 -6.18 7.01
N ASP A 103 14.75 -5.44 7.13
CA ASP A 103 15.65 -5.53 8.29
C ASP A 103 14.94 -5.14 9.60
N THR A 104 14.19 -4.04 9.55
CA THR A 104 13.37 -3.57 10.68
C THR A 104 12.31 -4.60 11.06
N LEU A 105 11.62 -5.17 10.07
CA LEU A 105 10.61 -6.22 10.30
C LEU A 105 11.23 -7.47 10.92
N SER A 106 12.35 -7.96 10.37
CA SER A 106 13.11 -9.10 10.89
C SER A 106 13.47 -8.90 12.36
N HIS A 107 13.98 -7.71 12.72
CA HIS A 107 14.28 -7.37 14.10
C HIS A 107 13.05 -7.50 15.02
N TYR A 108 11.89 -6.98 14.61
CA TYR A 108 10.67 -7.06 15.43
C TYR A 108 10.11 -8.47 15.57
N ILE A 109 10.27 -9.33 14.55
CA ILE A 109 9.76 -10.72 14.59
C ILE A 109 10.77 -11.71 15.20
N GLY A 110 11.93 -11.23 15.66
CA GLY A 110 12.99 -12.07 16.23
C GLY A 110 13.79 -12.85 15.18
N GLY A 111 13.65 -12.50 13.89
CA GLY A 111 14.49 -12.99 12.82
C GLY A 111 15.79 -12.19 12.79
N GLY A 112 16.94 -12.85 12.77
CA GLY A 112 18.22 -12.17 12.56
C GLY A 112 18.23 -11.37 11.24
N VAL A 113 19.12 -10.38 11.16
CA VAL A 113 19.35 -9.53 9.96
C VAL A 113 19.49 -10.41 8.72
N VAL A 114 18.59 -10.23 7.74
CA VAL A 114 18.64 -10.91 6.45
C VAL A 114 19.44 -10.02 5.50
N VAL A 115 20.70 -10.39 5.26
CA VAL A 115 21.62 -9.74 4.30
C VAL A 115 21.44 -10.34 2.92
#